data_AF-A0A5N4DV02-F1
#
_entry.id   AF-A0A5N4DV02-F1
#
_cell.length_a   1.000
_cell.length_b   1.000
_cell.length_c   1.000
_cell.angle_alpha   90.00
_cell.angle_beta   90.00
_cell.angle_gamma   90.00
#
_symmetry.space_group_name_H-M   'P 1'
#
loop_
_entity.id
_entity.type
_entity.pdbx_description
1 polymer ?
#
loop_
_entity_poly.entity_id
_entity_poly.type
_entity_poly.pdbx_seq_one_letter_code
_entity_poly.pdbx_strand_id
1 'polypeptide(L)'
;MTGKPASLRTHPVGLRAEGTVSPPSAQPGPQGGGAMTPTLTALLCLGLSVGVRTQVQAGTLPKPTIWAEPGSVIPWGRPVTIWCQGTLGAQEFRLHKEGSLARWDTQRPLEPGDKATFSISYMTEHNTGRYRCYYHSLTGRSQDSDALVLRMSGEELAGQ
;
A
#
# COMPACT_ATOMS: atom_id res chain seq x y z
N MET A 1 -19.68 -19.32 -56.39
CA MET A 1 -20.61 -18.29 -55.91
C MET A 1 -19.77 -17.15 -55.36
N THR A 2 -19.88 -15.97 -55.98
CA THR A 2 -19.74 -14.60 -55.41
C THR A 2 -18.64 -14.40 -54.33
N GLY A 3 -17.59 -13.60 -54.48
CA GLY A 3 -17.51 -12.25 -55.05
C GLY A 3 -16.73 -11.36 -54.05
N LYS A 4 -15.63 -10.75 -54.52
CA LYS A 4 -14.71 -9.74 -53.96
C LYS A 4 -15.39 -8.52 -53.24
N PRO A 5 -14.67 -7.44 -52.79
CA PRO A 5 -13.41 -7.24 -52.05
C PRO A 5 -13.57 -6.25 -50.85
N ALA A 6 -12.43 -5.93 -50.19
CA ALA A 6 -12.21 -4.82 -49.25
C ALA A 6 -12.71 -3.44 -49.72
N SER A 7 -13.12 -2.59 -48.77
CA SER A 7 -13.37 -1.16 -48.99
C SER A 7 -12.75 -0.31 -47.88
N LEU A 8 -11.66 0.34 -48.26
CA LEU A 8 -11.01 1.47 -47.60
C LEU A 8 -11.89 2.71 -47.83
N ARG A 9 -12.24 3.47 -46.78
CA ARG A 9 -12.85 4.80 -46.94
C ARG A 9 -11.84 5.89 -46.66
N THR A 10 -11.45 6.56 -47.74
CA THR A 10 -10.85 7.89 -47.81
C THR A 10 -11.92 8.99 -47.81
N HIS A 11 -11.44 10.24 -47.63
CA HIS A 11 -11.95 11.55 -48.11
C HIS A 11 -12.28 12.56 -47.00
N PRO A 12 -12.17 13.88 -47.25
CA PRO A 12 -11.16 14.58 -48.06
C PRO A 12 -10.59 15.85 -47.36
N VAL A 13 -9.50 16.39 -47.92
CA VAL A 13 -9.00 17.76 -47.69
C VAL A 13 -9.52 18.68 -48.81
N GLY A 14 -9.87 19.92 -48.46
CA GLY A 14 -10.20 21.03 -49.38
C GLY A 14 -11.27 21.95 -48.78
N LEU A 15 -11.29 23.28 -48.90
CA LEU A 15 -10.53 24.27 -49.69
C LEU A 15 -10.62 25.64 -48.95
N ARG A 16 -9.73 26.56 -49.33
CA ARG A 16 -9.56 27.95 -48.84
C ARG A 16 -10.50 28.93 -49.55
N ALA A 17 -10.95 29.99 -48.88
CA ALA A 17 -11.32 31.27 -49.50
C ALA A 17 -11.13 32.45 -48.51
N GLU A 18 -10.52 33.52 -48.99
CA GLU A 18 -10.22 34.77 -48.29
C GLU A 18 -11.41 35.74 -48.21
N GLY A 19 -11.37 36.65 -47.24
CA GLY A 19 -12.24 37.83 -47.17
C GLY A 19 -11.66 38.87 -46.21
N THR A 20 -10.96 39.87 -46.76
CA THR A 20 -10.39 41.04 -46.09
C THR A 20 -11.45 42.13 -45.88
N VAL A 21 -11.50 42.72 -44.67
CA VAL A 21 -11.90 44.13 -44.47
C VAL A 21 -11.20 44.69 -43.21
N SER A 22 -10.62 45.89 -43.32
CA SER A 22 -9.82 46.59 -42.29
C SER A 22 -10.63 47.71 -41.56
N PRO A 23 -10.05 48.64 -40.74
CA PRO A 23 -10.44 48.96 -39.35
C PRO A 23 -11.12 50.36 -39.19
N PRO A 24 -11.31 50.93 -37.97
CA PRO A 24 -10.28 51.84 -37.41
C PRO A 24 -10.17 51.94 -35.86
N SER A 25 -9.15 52.72 -35.48
CA SER A 25 -8.53 53.05 -34.19
C SER A 25 -9.40 53.61 -33.05
N ALA A 26 -8.98 53.37 -31.80
CA ALA A 26 -8.99 54.36 -30.70
C ALA A 26 -8.11 53.92 -29.50
N GLN A 27 -7.11 54.71 -29.13
CA GLN A 27 -6.57 54.85 -27.76
C GLN A 27 -6.99 56.24 -27.26
N PRO A 28 -7.27 56.46 -25.96
CA PRO A 28 -6.22 56.88 -24.99
C PRO A 28 -6.41 56.35 -23.55
N GLY A 29 -5.35 56.48 -22.72
CA GLY A 29 -5.32 56.16 -21.27
C GLY A 29 -6.22 57.08 -20.40
N PRO A 30 -6.09 57.14 -19.05
CA PRO A 30 -4.82 57.29 -18.32
C PRO A 30 -4.72 56.56 -16.95
N GLN A 31 -3.55 56.73 -16.36
CA GLN A 31 -3.11 56.37 -15.01
C GLN A 31 -3.99 56.95 -13.89
N GLY A 32 -4.15 56.22 -12.79
CA GLY A 32 -4.70 56.75 -11.55
C GLY A 32 -4.66 55.69 -10.43
N GLY A 33 -3.72 55.84 -9.51
CA GLY A 33 -3.41 54.86 -8.47
C GLY A 33 -4.43 54.78 -7.33
N GLY A 34 -4.27 53.71 -6.55
CA GLY A 34 -4.97 53.49 -5.29
C GLY A 34 -4.41 52.24 -4.63
N ALA A 35 -3.41 52.42 -3.78
CA ALA A 35 -2.82 51.36 -2.98
C ALA A 35 -3.87 50.76 -2.03
N MET A 36 -4.22 49.49 -2.22
CA MET A 36 -4.82 48.67 -1.18
C MET A 36 -3.88 47.49 -0.93
N THR A 37 -3.16 47.61 0.18
CA THR A 37 -2.15 46.68 0.70
C THR A 37 -2.54 45.20 0.55
N PRO A 38 -1.86 44.42 -0.32
CA PRO A 38 -2.09 42.97 -0.46
C PRO A 38 -1.39 42.14 0.62
N THR A 39 -0.73 42.78 1.59
CA THR A 39 0.09 42.12 2.61
C THR A 39 -0.74 41.25 3.55
N LEU A 40 -1.95 41.73 3.91
CA LEU A 40 -2.82 41.05 4.88
C LEU A 40 -3.44 39.78 4.28
N THR A 41 -3.84 39.82 3.01
CA THR A 41 -4.35 38.66 2.26
C THR A 41 -3.25 37.63 2.00
N ALA A 42 -2.04 38.07 1.64
CA ALA A 42 -0.89 37.19 1.47
C ALA A 42 -0.48 36.51 2.80
N LEU A 43 -0.53 37.23 3.92
CA LEU A 43 -0.25 36.70 5.26
C LEU A 43 -1.31 35.67 5.71
N LEU A 44 -2.60 35.89 5.45
CA LEU A 44 -3.65 34.90 5.73
C LEU A 44 -3.49 33.64 4.87
N CYS A 45 -3.15 33.78 3.58
CA CYS A 45 -2.94 32.63 2.70
C CYS A 45 -1.71 31.81 3.09
N LEU A 46 -0.60 32.47 3.47
CA LEU A 46 0.59 31.78 3.97
C LEU A 46 0.31 31.07 5.30
N GLY A 47 -0.42 31.70 6.22
CA GLY A 47 -0.82 31.09 7.50
C GLY A 47 -1.74 29.86 7.36
N LEU A 48 -2.63 29.83 6.36
CA LEU A 48 -3.53 28.70 6.09
C LEU A 48 -2.85 27.54 5.35
N SER A 49 -1.76 27.81 4.61
CA SER A 49 -0.99 26.78 3.91
C SER A 49 0.01 26.04 4.82
N VAL A 50 0.36 26.63 5.97
CA VAL A 50 1.00 25.93 7.10
C VAL A 50 -0.09 25.36 8.02
N GLY A 51 -1.14 24.80 7.42
CA GLY A 51 -2.08 23.93 8.13
C GLY A 51 -1.28 22.81 8.75
N VAL A 52 -1.31 22.74 10.07
CA VAL A 52 -0.52 21.83 10.90
C VAL A 52 -0.59 20.41 10.32
N ARG A 53 0.45 19.97 9.61
CA ARG A 53 0.71 18.54 9.42
C ARG A 53 1.26 18.03 10.74
N THR A 54 0.46 18.10 11.80
CA THR A 54 0.54 17.09 12.85
C THR A 54 0.17 15.79 12.15
N GLN A 55 1.19 15.13 11.60
CA GLN A 55 1.24 13.68 11.70
C GLN A 55 0.93 13.43 13.16
N VAL A 56 -0.30 12.99 13.45
CA VAL A 56 -0.61 12.45 14.76
C VAL A 56 0.37 11.30 14.87
N GLN A 57 1.46 11.53 15.59
CA GLN A 57 2.34 10.48 16.03
C GLN A 57 1.49 9.69 17.02
N ALA A 58 0.59 8.86 16.49
CA ALA A 58 -0.04 7.80 17.25
C ALA A 58 1.14 7.08 17.89
N GLY A 59 1.21 7.13 19.23
CA GLY A 59 2.32 6.57 19.98
C GLY A 59 2.64 5.21 19.38
N THR A 60 3.86 5.05 18.88
CA THR A 60 4.18 3.94 17.99
C THR A 60 3.99 2.65 18.77
N LEU A 61 2.91 1.93 18.46
CA LEU A 61 2.61 0.64 19.06
C LEU A 61 3.86 -0.24 19.00
N PRO A 62 4.23 -0.93 20.11
CA PRO A 62 5.42 -1.76 20.13
C PRO A 62 5.46 -2.73 18.95
N LYS A 63 6.64 -2.85 18.34
CA LYS A 63 6.87 -3.78 17.26
C LYS A 63 6.71 -5.21 17.79
N PRO A 64 5.93 -6.08 17.13
CA PRO A 64 5.77 -7.45 17.58
C PRO A 64 7.01 -8.30 17.30
N THR A 65 7.16 -9.36 18.09
CA THR A 65 8.20 -10.39 17.93
C THR A 65 7.62 -11.60 17.21
N ILE A 66 8.39 -12.19 16.29
CA ILE A 66 7.99 -13.38 15.52
C ILE A 66 9.05 -14.47 15.68
N TRP A 67 8.62 -15.72 15.82
CA TRP A 67 9.51 -16.89 15.82
C TRP A 67 8.75 -18.15 15.38
N ALA A 68 9.46 -19.26 15.24
CA ALA A 68 8.87 -20.55 14.94
C ALA A 68 9.33 -21.62 15.91
N GLU A 69 8.45 -22.57 16.19
CA GLU A 69 8.70 -23.77 16.98
C GLU A 69 8.40 -25.01 16.13
N PRO A 70 9.29 -26.03 16.10
CA PRO A 70 10.52 -26.17 16.89
C PRO A 70 11.72 -25.33 16.39
N GLY A 71 11.59 -24.65 15.25
CA GLY A 71 12.63 -23.80 14.69
C GLY A 71 12.22 -23.25 13.32
N SER A 72 13.16 -22.62 12.61
CA SER A 72 12.89 -22.01 11.30
C SER A 72 13.30 -22.89 10.11
N VAL A 73 13.87 -24.07 10.36
CA VAL A 73 14.24 -25.06 9.35
C VAL A 73 13.51 -26.35 9.68
N ILE A 74 12.59 -26.76 8.80
CA ILE A 74 11.61 -27.80 9.09
C ILE A 74 11.64 -28.86 7.99
N PRO A 75 11.72 -30.17 8.31
CA PRO A 75 11.65 -31.21 7.28
C PRO A 75 10.31 -31.25 6.58
N TRP A 76 10.29 -31.77 5.36
CA TRP A 76 9.05 -31.97 4.60
C TRP A 76 8.02 -32.79 5.40
N GLY A 77 6.75 -32.40 5.31
CA GLY A 77 5.64 -33.06 6.00
C GLY A 77 5.62 -32.90 7.52
N ARG A 78 6.61 -32.26 8.14
CA ARG A 78 6.62 -32.00 9.58
C ARG A 78 5.83 -30.74 9.93
N PRO A 79 5.21 -30.67 11.11
CA PRO A 79 4.48 -29.48 11.54
C PRO A 79 5.44 -28.38 12.01
N VAL A 80 4.99 -27.14 11.88
CA VAL A 80 5.64 -25.97 12.47
C VAL A 80 4.58 -24.98 12.92
N THR A 81 4.81 -24.36 14.07
CA THR A 81 3.97 -23.27 14.57
C THR A 81 4.76 -21.97 14.52
N ILE A 82 4.21 -20.98 13.82
CA ILE A 82 4.73 -19.62 13.82
C ILE A 82 4.02 -18.86 14.94
N TRP A 83 4.79 -18.24 15.80
CA TRP A 83 4.31 -17.43 16.91
C TRP A 83 4.50 -15.95 16.60
N CYS A 84 3.51 -15.15 16.98
CA CYS A 84 3.60 -13.70 16.95
C CYS A 84 3.23 -13.15 18.33
N GLN A 85 4.08 -12.30 18.91
CA GLN A 85 3.85 -11.68 20.21
C GLN A 85 3.80 -10.16 20.08
N GLY A 86 2.69 -9.57 20.51
CA GLY A 86 2.43 -8.13 20.56
C GLY A 86 2.28 -7.66 22.01
N THR A 87 1.34 -6.76 22.26
CA THR A 87 1.01 -6.27 23.61
C THR A 87 -0.27 -6.90 24.12
N LEU A 88 -0.52 -6.82 25.44
CA LEU A 88 -1.77 -7.27 26.06
C LEU A 88 -3.02 -6.58 25.48
N GLY A 89 -2.88 -5.43 24.82
CA GLY A 89 -3.98 -4.72 24.15
C GLY A 89 -4.23 -5.18 22.71
N ALA A 90 -3.53 -6.22 22.22
CA ALA A 90 -3.73 -6.75 20.89
C ALA A 90 -5.06 -7.52 20.80
N GLN A 91 -5.84 -7.21 19.78
CA GLN A 91 -7.17 -7.78 19.51
C GLN A 91 -7.16 -8.72 18.30
N GLU A 92 -6.22 -8.51 17.38
CA GLU A 92 -6.12 -9.29 16.16
C GLU A 92 -4.65 -9.35 15.73
N PHE A 93 -4.17 -10.54 15.43
CA PHE A 93 -2.85 -10.78 14.86
C PHE A 93 -2.99 -11.24 13.41
N ARG A 94 -2.11 -10.74 12.54
CA ARG A 94 -2.06 -11.16 11.14
C ARG A 94 -0.65 -11.59 10.78
N LEU A 95 -0.56 -12.75 10.16
CA LEU A 95 0.68 -13.28 9.59
C LEU A 95 0.63 -13.17 8.07
N HIS A 96 1.69 -12.65 7.45
CA HIS A 96 1.81 -12.64 6.00
C HIS A 96 3.16 -13.19 5.54
N LYS A 97 3.13 -13.83 4.37
CA LYS A 97 4.32 -14.30 3.65
C LYS A 97 4.66 -13.28 2.56
N GLU A 98 5.89 -12.75 2.55
CA GLU A 98 6.35 -11.81 1.52
C GLU A 98 6.22 -12.43 0.12
N GLY A 99 5.71 -11.65 -0.85
CA GLY A 99 5.52 -12.11 -2.23
C GLY A 99 4.28 -12.98 -2.49
N SER A 100 3.51 -13.32 -1.45
CA SER A 100 2.24 -14.03 -1.60
C SER A 100 1.08 -13.05 -1.77
N LEU A 101 0.29 -13.22 -2.85
CA LEU A 101 -1.01 -12.56 -3.00
C LEU A 101 -2.09 -13.24 -2.14
N ALA A 102 -1.86 -14.49 -1.74
CA ALA A 102 -2.74 -15.21 -0.84
C ALA A 102 -2.69 -14.58 0.55
N ARG A 103 -3.89 -14.31 1.05
CA ARG A 103 -4.22 -13.49 2.20
C ARG A 103 -4.15 -14.33 3.48
N TRP A 104 -3.16 -13.97 4.32
CA TRP A 104 -3.11 -13.95 5.79
C TRP A 104 -3.99 -14.91 6.57
N ASP A 105 -3.34 -15.74 7.38
CA ASP A 105 -3.99 -16.30 8.54
C ASP A 105 -4.15 -15.19 9.59
N THR A 106 -5.37 -15.09 10.13
CA THR A 106 -5.78 -14.06 11.07
C THR A 106 -6.26 -14.75 12.33
N GLN A 107 -5.63 -14.40 13.44
CA GLN A 107 -5.99 -14.94 14.74
C GLN A 107 -6.56 -13.82 15.60
N ARG A 108 -7.78 -14.04 16.09
CA ARG A 108 -8.44 -13.19 17.07
C ARG A 108 -8.47 -13.94 18.39
N PRO A 109 -7.61 -13.58 19.35
CA PRO A 109 -7.71 -14.10 20.71
C PRO A 109 -9.11 -13.87 21.27
N LEU A 110 -9.64 -14.84 22.03
CA LEU A 110 -10.96 -14.72 22.69
C LEU A 110 -10.95 -13.59 23.74
N GLU A 111 -9.82 -13.40 24.39
CA GLU A 111 -9.51 -12.30 25.29
C GLU A 111 -8.28 -11.57 24.78
N PRO A 112 -8.09 -10.26 25.06
CA PRO A 112 -6.86 -9.56 24.70
C PRO A 112 -5.64 -10.34 25.14
N GLY A 113 -4.80 -10.71 24.18
CA GLY A 113 -3.69 -11.63 24.38
C GLY A 113 -2.41 -10.99 23.86
N ASP A 114 -1.28 -11.29 24.51
CA ASP A 114 0.01 -10.84 24.02
C ASP A 114 0.52 -11.71 22.88
N LYS A 115 -0.09 -12.87 22.58
CA LYS A 115 0.44 -13.84 21.63
C LYS A 115 -0.63 -14.52 20.76
N ALA A 116 -0.25 -14.88 19.54
CA ALA A 116 -1.02 -15.70 18.61
C ALA A 116 -0.16 -16.76 17.92
N THR A 117 -0.79 -17.85 17.50
CA THR A 117 -0.16 -18.99 16.81
C THR A 117 -0.75 -19.19 15.43
N PHE A 118 0.12 -19.55 14.48
CA PHE A 118 -0.24 -19.88 13.11
C PHE A 118 0.40 -21.22 12.77
N SER A 119 -0.41 -22.26 12.65
CA SER A 119 0.08 -23.63 12.49
C SER A 119 0.11 -24.06 11.04
N ILE A 120 1.26 -24.56 10.59
CA ILE A 120 1.43 -25.26 9.33
C ILE A 120 1.52 -26.76 9.68
N SER A 121 0.45 -27.51 9.42
CA SER A 121 0.39 -28.92 9.80
C SER A 121 1.38 -29.79 9.03
N TYR A 122 1.61 -29.46 7.76
CA TYR A 122 2.50 -30.20 6.87
C TYR A 122 3.37 -29.21 6.10
N MET A 123 4.66 -29.17 6.43
CA MET A 123 5.62 -28.32 5.73
C MET A 123 5.81 -28.79 4.29
N THR A 124 5.58 -27.90 3.33
CA THR A 124 5.83 -28.11 1.89
C THR A 124 6.69 -26.98 1.32
N GLU A 125 7.15 -27.11 0.07
CA GLU A 125 7.95 -26.06 -0.59
C GLU A 125 7.20 -24.73 -0.64
N HIS A 126 5.87 -24.77 -0.82
CA HIS A 126 5.01 -23.59 -0.83
C HIS A 126 5.02 -22.83 0.50
N ASN A 127 5.36 -23.48 1.60
CA ASN A 127 5.47 -22.86 2.93
C ASN A 127 6.83 -22.19 3.15
N THR A 128 7.84 -22.45 2.32
CA THR A 128 9.14 -21.79 2.46
C THR A 128 9.06 -20.31 2.08
N GLY A 129 9.70 -19.44 2.86
CA GLY A 129 9.71 -18.01 2.56
C GLY A 129 9.94 -17.11 3.77
N ARG A 130 9.77 -15.80 3.55
CA ARG A 130 9.89 -14.77 4.59
C ARG A 130 8.52 -14.41 5.12
N TYR A 131 8.36 -14.51 6.43
CA TYR A 131 7.13 -14.24 7.15
C TYR A 131 7.29 -13.03 8.04
N ARG A 132 6.23 -12.24 8.16
CA ARG A 132 6.12 -11.13 9.11
C ARG A 132 4.74 -11.12 9.71
N CYS A 133 4.64 -10.63 10.94
CA CYS A 133 3.37 -10.42 11.59
C CYS A 133 3.20 -8.98 12.07
N TYR A 134 1.95 -8.58 12.21
CA TYR A 134 1.57 -7.35 12.89
C TYR A 134 0.28 -7.59 13.68
N TYR A 135 -0.06 -6.69 14.59
CA TYR A 135 -1.30 -6.75 15.33
C TYR A 135 -2.10 -5.44 15.25
N HIS A 136 -3.40 -5.55 15.48
CA HIS A 136 -4.30 -4.44 15.71
C HIS A 136 -4.66 -4.36 17.20
N SER A 137 -4.73 -3.15 17.71
CA SER A 137 -5.27 -2.81 19.03
C SER A 137 -6.29 -1.68 18.88
N LEU A 138 -6.93 -1.29 19.99
CA LEU A 138 -7.85 -0.15 20.02
C LEU A 138 -7.22 1.16 19.54
N THR A 139 -5.90 1.32 19.72
CA THR A 139 -5.20 2.57 19.39
C THR A 139 -4.58 2.57 18.00
N GLY A 140 -4.67 1.46 17.26
CA GLY A 140 -4.22 1.37 15.87
C GLY A 140 -3.52 0.06 15.50
N ARG A 141 -2.77 0.10 14.39
CA ARG A 141 -1.99 -1.02 13.86
C ARG A 141 -0.52 -0.88 14.30
N SER A 142 0.09 -1.97 14.74
CA SER A 142 1.54 -2.04 14.98
C SER A 142 2.34 -1.90 13.68
N GLN A 143 3.64 -1.68 13.81
CA GLN A 143 4.57 -1.96 12.70
C GLN A 143 4.64 -3.47 12.43
N ASP A 144 5.18 -3.84 11.28
CA ASP A 144 5.51 -5.24 10.99
C ASP A 144 6.69 -5.71 11.83
N SER A 145 6.67 -6.98 12.24
CA SER A 145 7.78 -7.65 12.90
C SER A 145 9.03 -7.70 12.03
N ASP A 146 10.14 -8.15 12.61
CA ASP A 146 11.25 -8.65 11.81
C ASP A 146 10.82 -9.84 10.95
N ALA A 147 11.62 -10.19 9.95
CA ALA A 147 11.30 -11.29 9.06
C ALA A 147 11.75 -12.62 9.67
N LEU A 148 10.82 -13.55 9.81
CA LEU A 148 11.10 -14.97 10.06
C LEU A 148 11.33 -15.67 8.72
N VAL A 149 12.52 -16.25 8.50
CA VAL A 149 12.83 -17.01 7.29
C VAL A 149 12.57 -18.49 7.54
N LEU A 150 11.44 -18.99 7.04
CA LEU A 150 11.09 -20.40 7.14
C LEU A 150 11.66 -21.18 5.94
N ARG A 151 12.43 -22.23 6.21
CA ARG A 151 13.10 -23.06 5.21
C ARG A 151 12.77 -24.53 5.41
N MET A 152 12.87 -25.30 4.34
CA MET A 152 12.80 -26.75 4.41
C MET A 152 14.20 -27.33 4.65
N SER A 153 14.33 -28.37 5.47
CA SER A 153 15.58 -29.15 5.50
C SER A 153 15.64 -30.11 4.32
N GLY A 154 16.78 -30.16 3.64
CA GLY A 154 17.03 -31.13 2.57
C GLY A 154 17.43 -32.48 3.14
N GLU A 155 16.44 -33.27 3.58
CA GLU A 155 16.63 -34.70 3.81
C GLU A 155 15.28 -35.39 3.59
N GLU A 156 15.11 -35.93 2.39
CA GLU A 156 13.97 -36.74 1.98
C GLU A 156 14.38 -38.23 2.06
N LEU A 157 13.47 -39.04 2.62
CA LEU A 157 13.46 -40.50 2.71
C LEU A 157 14.31 -41.16 3.81
N ALA A 158 13.74 -41.25 5.00
CA ALA A 158 13.91 -42.43 5.84
C ALA A 158 12.54 -42.99 6.22
N GLY A 159 11.98 -43.81 5.31
CA GLY A 159 10.98 -44.84 5.58
C GLY A 159 9.52 -44.38 5.69
N GLN A 160 8.72 -44.68 4.66
CA GLN A 160 7.67 -45.71 4.73
C GLN A 160 7.14 -46.00 3.31
#